data_AF-A0A8H9AJA3-F1
#
_entry.id   AF-A0A8H9AJA3-F1
#
_cell.length_a   1.000
_cell.length_b   1.000
_cell.length_c   1.000
_cell.angle_alpha   90.00
_cell.angle_beta   90.00
_cell.angle_gamma   90.00
#
_symmetry.space_group_name_H-M   'P 1'
#
loop_
_entity.id
_entity.type
_entity.pdbx_description
1 polymer ?
#
loop_
_entity_poly.entity_id
_entity_poly.type
_entity_poly.pdbx_seq_one_letter_code
_entity_poly.pdbx_strand_id
1 'polypeptide(L)' 'KNIFTDADVLSDSYTEWKHDAEKLIKRVERSGQRVIKVEADTAEFIAWCTSEGIGINAEGRMQFASFKAYQQLLSER' A
#
# COMPACT_ATOMS: atom_id res chain seq x y z
N LYS A 1 13.24 -1.83 -5.94
CA LYS A 1 12.94 -3.10 -5.24
C LYS A 1 13.79 -3.30 -3.97
N ASN A 2 15.03 -2.79 -3.89
CA ASN A 2 15.99 -3.07 -2.80
C ASN A 2 15.64 -2.59 -1.38
N ILE A 3 14.51 -1.89 -1.18
CA ILE A 3 14.08 -1.44 0.15
C ILE A 3 13.28 -2.50 0.90
N PHE A 4 12.68 -3.46 0.19
CA PHE A 4 11.79 -4.44 0.79
C PHE A 4 12.52 -5.75 1.01
N THR A 5 12.28 -6.40 2.15
CA THR A 5 12.88 -7.72 2.44
C THR A 5 12.25 -8.85 1.63
N ASP A 6 11.10 -8.60 1.00
CA ASP A 6 10.33 -9.51 0.15
C ASP A 6 10.27 -9.00 -1.30
N ALA A 7 11.35 -8.38 -1.78
CA ALA A 7 11.41 -7.74 -3.09
C ALA A 7 11.05 -8.67 -4.27
N ASP A 8 11.19 -9.98 -4.10
CA ASP A 8 10.85 -11.04 -5.05
C ASP A 8 9.35 -11.18 -5.30
N VAL A 9 8.49 -10.74 -4.38
CA VAL A 9 7.02 -10.80 -4.56
C VAL A 9 6.46 -9.62 -5.37
N LEU A 10 7.32 -8.67 -5.74
CA LEU A 10 6.93 -7.47 -6.49
C LEU A 10 6.96 -7.74 -7.99
N SER A 11 5.98 -7.19 -8.71
CA SER A 11 5.94 -7.17 -10.18
C SER A 11 7.27 -6.70 -10.79
N ASP A 12 7.65 -7.25 -11.92
CA ASP A 12 8.93 -6.96 -12.57
C ASP A 12 8.96 -5.61 -13.27
N SER A 13 7.79 -5.08 -13.59
CA SER A 13 7.66 -3.75 -14.19
C SER A 13 6.56 -2.93 -13.55
N TYR A 14 6.70 -1.60 -13.69
CA TYR A 14 5.64 -0.66 -13.35
C TYR A 14 4.34 -0.96 -14.11
N THR A 15 4.43 -1.34 -15.39
CA THR A 15 3.27 -1.64 -16.23
C THR A 15 2.48 -2.84 -15.70
N GLU A 16 3.18 -3.91 -15.32
CA GLU A 16 2.57 -5.10 -14.72
C GLU A 16 1.92 -4.76 -13.37
N TRP A 17 2.65 -4.09 -12.48
CA TRP A 17 2.11 -3.63 -11.20
C TRP A 17 0.84 -2.79 -11.39
N LYS A 18 0.86 -1.83 -12.32
CA LYS A 18 -0.27 -0.94 -12.61
C LYS A 18 -1.47 -1.74 -13.12
N HIS A 19 -1.25 -2.69 -14.03
CA HIS A 19 -2.30 -3.55 -14.55
C HIS A 19 -2.98 -4.34 -13.43
N ASP A 20 -2.20 -4.99 -12.55
CA ASP A 20 -2.72 -5.80 -11.46
C ASP A 20 -3.44 -4.96 -10.40
N ALA A 21 -2.89 -3.79 -10.06
CA ALA A 21 -3.51 -2.84 -9.14
C ALA A 21 -4.88 -2.36 -9.67
N GLU A 22 -4.96 -1.94 -10.93
CA GLU A 22 -6.20 -1.51 -11.56
C GLU A 22 -7.24 -2.64 -11.63
N LYS A 23 -6.79 -3.87 -11.91
CA LYS A 23 -7.66 -5.06 -11.92
C LYS A 23 -8.21 -5.37 -10.52
N LEU A 24 -7.40 -5.24 -9.49
CA LEU A 24 -7.81 -5.40 -8.09
C LEU A 24 -8.84 -4.33 -7.69
N ILE A 25 -8.56 -3.06 -7.98
CA ILE A 25 -9.47 -1.93 -7.70
C ILE A 25 -10.85 -2.20 -8.30
N LYS A 26 -10.92 -2.49 -9.60
CA LYS A 26 -12.19 -2.76 -10.30
C LYS A 26 -12.95 -3.94 -9.70
N ARG A 27 -12.24 -4.98 -9.24
CA ARG A 27 -12.85 -6.15 -8.62
C ARG A 27 -13.47 -5.80 -7.26
N VAL A 28 -12.75 -5.04 -6.42
CA VAL A 28 -13.22 -4.60 -5.10
C VAL A 28 -14.41 -3.65 -5.23
N GLU A 29 -14.34 -2.69 -6.17
CA GLU A 29 -15.45 -1.77 -6.44
C GLU A 29 -16.70 -2.50 -6.94
N ARG A 30 -16.55 -3.51 -7.82
CA ARG A 30 -17.68 -4.35 -8.26
C ARG A 30 -18.33 -5.16 -7.14
N SER A 31 -17.63 -5.40 -6.02
CA SER A 31 -18.22 -6.01 -4.83
C SER A 31 -18.91 -5.01 -3.88
N GLY A 32 -19.07 -3.75 -4.30
CA GLY A 32 -19.76 -2.72 -3.52
C GLY A 32 -18.90 -2.04 -2.47
N GLN A 33 -17.59 -2.26 -2.49
CA GLN A 33 -16.64 -1.64 -1.56
C GLN A 33 -16.00 -0.39 -2.18
N ARG A 34 -15.84 0.67 -1.38
CA ARG A 34 -15.08 1.86 -1.78
C ARG A 34 -13.59 1.61 -1.61
N VAL A 35 -12.80 1.82 -2.66
CA VAL A 35 -11.34 1.79 -2.59
C VAL A 35 -10.81 3.19 -2.29
N ILE A 36 -9.93 3.30 -1.29
CA ILE A 36 -9.22 4.54 -0.97
C ILE A 36 -7.79 4.38 -1.47
N LYS A 37 -7.39 5.23 -2.41
CA LYS A 37 -6.00 5.33 -2.86
C LYS A 37 -5.30 6.33 -1.96
N VAL A 38 -4.17 5.93 -1.39
CA VAL A 38 -3.35 6.78 -0.53
C VAL A 38 -1.98 6.96 -1.16
N GLU A 39 -1.46 8.18 -1.06
CA GLU A 39 -0.05 8.43 -1.37
C GLU A 39 0.82 7.86 -0.25
N ALA A 40 1.90 7.20 -0.66
CA ALA A 40 2.89 6.62 0.24
C ALA A 40 4.26 7.18 -0.12
N ASP A 41 4.81 8.03 0.75
CA ASP A 41 6.21 8.43 0.67
C ASP A 41 7.11 7.30 1.22
N THR A 42 8.25 7.08 0.57
CA THR A 42 9.15 5.97 0.93
C THR A 42 9.85 6.22 2.27
N ALA A 43 10.26 7.47 2.56
CA ALA A 43 10.94 7.80 3.80
C ALA A 43 9.95 7.76 4.98
N GLU A 44 8.74 8.28 4.78
CA GLU A 44 7.64 8.18 5.76
C GLU A 44 7.34 6.72 6.09
N PHE A 45 7.19 5.86 5.07
CA PHE A 45 6.92 4.44 5.25
C PHE A 45 8.00 3.73 6.07
N ILE A 46 9.28 3.95 5.73
CA ILE A 46 10.41 3.33 6.45
C ILE A 46 10.45 3.79 7.91
N ALA A 47 10.26 5.09 8.15
CA ALA A 47 10.24 5.65 9.49
C ALA A 47 9.09 5.07 10.33
N TRP A 48 7.89 4.97 9.74
CA TRP A 48 6.72 4.40 10.39
C TRP A 48 6.89 2.90 10.70
N CYS A 49 7.37 2.10 9.76
CA CYS A 49 7.65 0.68 10.02
C CYS A 49 8.67 0.52 11.16
N THR A 50 9.69 1.38 11.21
CA THR A 50 10.70 1.35 12.28
C THR A 50 10.10 1.70 13.64
N SER A 51 9.21 2.71 13.71
CA SER A 51 8.57 3.11 14.97
C SER A 51 7.59 2.06 15.49
N GLU A 52 6.89 1.37 14.59
CA GLU A 52 5.91 0.34 14.94
C GLU A 52 6.52 -1.06 15.14
N GLY A 53 7.82 -1.23 14.86
CA GLY A 53 8.47 -2.55 14.91
C GLY A 53 7.97 -3.53 13.83
N ILE A 54 7.47 -2.99 12.71
CA ILE A 54 6.93 -3.77 11.59
C ILE A 54 8.00 -3.92 10.50
N GLY A 55 8.03 -5.09 9.86
CA GLY A 55 8.95 -5.35 8.75
C GLY A 55 8.71 -4.46 7.53
N ILE A 56 9.80 -4.08 6.86
CA ILE A 56 9.76 -3.35 5.57
C ILE A 56 9.47 -4.37 4.45
N ASN A 57 8.24 -4.89 4.43
CA ASN A 57 7.79 -5.99 3.56
C ASN A 57 6.30 -5.83 3.17
N ALA A 58 5.68 -6.86 2.57
CA ALA A 58 4.26 -6.85 2.21
C ALA A 58 3.32 -6.53 3.38
N GLU A 59 3.57 -7.11 4.55
CA GLU A 59 2.77 -6.83 5.74
C GLU A 59 2.87 -5.36 6.13
N GLY A 60 4.09 -4.81 6.18
CA GLY A 60 4.31 -3.39 6.41
C GLY A 60 3.56 -2.51 5.42
N ARG A 61 3.64 -2.82 4.11
CA ARG A 61 2.91 -2.08 3.06
C ARG A 61 1.39 -2.09 3.29
N MET A 62 0.82 -3.23 3.66
CA MET A 62 -0.63 -3.35 3.92
C MET A 62 -1.07 -2.58 5.17
N GLN A 63 -0.31 -2.69 6.25
CA GLN A 63 -0.63 -1.98 7.49
C GLN A 63 -0.48 -0.46 7.32
N PHE A 64 0.60 -0.01 6.66
CA PHE A 64 0.80 1.41 6.38
C PHE A 64 -0.29 1.99 5.47
N ALA A 65 -0.69 1.26 4.41
CA ALA A 65 -1.79 1.69 3.55
C ALA A 65 -3.10 1.83 4.34
N SER A 66 -3.38 0.91 5.26
CA SER A 66 -4.57 0.98 6.14
C SER A 66 -4.50 2.17 7.09
N PHE A 67 -3.34 2.43 7.70
CA PHE A 67 -3.10 3.59 8.55
C PHE A 67 -3.34 4.90 7.79
N LYS A 68 -2.73 5.08 6.61
CA LYS A 68 -2.91 6.28 5.77
C LYS A 68 -4.35 6.44 5.32
N ALA A 69 -5.05 5.35 4.98
CA ALA A 69 -6.44 5.40 4.55
C ALA A 69 -7.35 5.85 5.70
N TYR A 70 -7.07 5.40 6.93
CA TYR A 70 -7.77 5.86 8.11
C TYR A 70 -7.53 7.35 8.40
N GLN A 71 -6.30 7.84 8.27
CA GLN A 71 -6.00 9.27 8.41
C GLN A 71 -6.75 10.12 7.38
N GLN A 72 -6.78 9.69 6.11
CA GLN A 72 -7.54 10.35 5.06
C GLN A 72 -9.03 10.44 5.41
N LEU A 73 -9.63 9.32 5.85
CA LEU A 73 -11.03 9.29 6.27
C LEU A 73 -11.35 10.23 7.44
N LEU A 74 -10.42 10.42 8.37
CA LEU A 74 -10.60 11.36 9.47
C LEU A 74 -10.51 12.82 9.01
N SER A 75 -9.65 13.13 8.04
CA SER A 75 -9.54 14.49 7.48
C SER A 75 -10.73 14.91 6.61
N GLU A 76 -11.49 13.95 6.10
CA GLU A 76 -12.71 14.17 5.30
C GLU A 76 -13.96 14.45 6.15
N ARG A 77 -13.86 14.35 7.49
CA ARG A 77 -14.96 14.60 8.44
C ARG A 77 -14.92 16.02 8.98
#